data_AF-A0A1D9H2B4-F1
#
_entry.id   AF-A0A1D9H2B4-F1
#
_cell.length_a   1.000
_cell.length_b   1.000
_cell.length_c   1.000
_cell.angle_alpha   90.00
_cell.angle_beta   90.00
_cell.angle_gamma   90.00
#
_symmetry.space_group_name_H-M   'P 1'
#
loop_
_entity.id
_entity.type
_entity.pdbx_description
1 polymer ?
#
loop_
_entity_poly.entity_id
_entity_poly.type
_entity_poly.pdbx_seq_one_letter_code
_entity_poly.pdbx_strand_id
1 'polypeptide(L)'
;MDKFQFMGNATILHLNTRKEGPEDAQELAVDLKLKATADVMITRYFDEQLATFVFLSNGAVRNKVMGPITFAHELESYRLDMVGSTFTGVRVKKFALEPKDGFKVGVTFAVSFKPSGDEVARVAEFLQDEIDLCLTPSDSELDFGDGSAAHSHVNTYDGADDELLPAARELVASHRSASISLVQRHLRIGYNRAARLLEALEAGGDVSATDAAGNRMVLITAEATA
;
A
#
# COMPACT_ATOMS: atom_id res chain seq x y z
N MET A 1 10.08 14.52 -11.27
CA MET A 1 10.56 13.18 -10.89
C MET A 1 9.36 12.45 -10.32
N ASP A 2 8.98 11.33 -10.92
CA ASP A 2 7.92 10.49 -10.35
C ASP A 2 8.31 10.08 -8.93
N LYS A 3 7.37 10.18 -7.99
CA LYS A 3 7.61 9.75 -6.61
C LYS A 3 7.46 8.23 -6.53
N PHE A 4 8.29 7.57 -5.73
CA PHE A 4 8.18 6.13 -5.54
C PHE A 4 6.83 5.80 -4.94
N GLN A 5 6.19 4.75 -5.43
CA GLN A 5 4.96 4.22 -4.86
C GLN A 5 5.03 2.71 -4.95
N PHE A 6 4.56 2.03 -3.91
CA PHE A 6 4.45 0.58 -3.93
C PHE A 6 3.12 0.16 -3.32
N MET A 7 2.38 -0.66 -4.06
CA MET A 7 1.16 -1.27 -3.59
C MET A 7 1.22 -2.74 -3.95
N GLY A 8 1.42 -3.61 -2.97
CA GLY A 8 1.57 -5.04 -3.23
C GLY A 8 1.61 -5.85 -1.95
N ASN A 9 1.76 -7.15 -2.13
CA ASN A 9 2.17 -8.03 -1.06
C ASN A 9 3.68 -7.87 -0.84
N ALA A 10 4.08 -7.82 0.43
CA ALA A 10 5.47 -7.73 0.84
C ALA A 10 5.70 -8.62 2.05
N THR A 11 6.85 -9.27 2.10
CA THR A 11 7.29 -10.05 3.24
C THR A 11 8.13 -9.19 4.18
N ILE A 12 7.84 -9.23 5.48
CA ILE A 12 8.69 -8.62 6.50
C ILE A 12 9.88 -9.54 6.76
N LEU A 13 11.04 -9.20 6.20
CA LEU A 13 12.26 -10.00 6.36
C LEU A 13 12.91 -9.81 7.71
N HIS A 14 13.07 -8.57 8.18
CA HIS A 14 13.68 -8.28 9.48
C HIS A 14 12.95 -7.11 10.15
N LEU A 15 12.88 -7.14 11.48
CA LEU A 15 12.40 -6.05 12.31
C LEU A 15 13.49 -5.71 13.31
N ASN A 16 13.88 -4.44 13.38
CA ASN A 16 14.80 -3.92 14.37
C ASN A 16 14.20 -2.73 15.12
N THR A 17 14.23 -2.78 16.45
CA THR A 17 13.79 -1.68 17.31
C THR A 17 15.00 -0.90 17.83
N ARG A 18 14.90 0.42 17.88
CA ARG A 18 15.91 1.29 18.47
C ARG A 18 15.25 2.45 19.20
N LYS A 19 15.95 3.05 20.15
CA LYS A 19 15.53 4.30 20.79
C LYS A 19 16.25 5.46 20.13
N GLU A 20 15.50 6.46 19.67
CA GLU A 20 16.03 7.70 19.09
C GLU A 20 15.61 8.89 19.97
N GLY A 21 16.43 9.95 20.03
CA GLY A 21 16.16 11.15 20.83
C GLY A 21 17.07 11.30 22.06
N PRO A 22 16.94 12.41 22.79
CA PRO A 22 17.73 12.68 24.00
C PRO A 22 17.33 11.72 25.14
N GLU A 23 18.20 11.53 26.15
CA GLU A 23 18.01 10.53 27.21
C GLU A 23 16.69 10.66 27.98
N ASP A 24 16.16 11.88 28.09
CA ASP A 24 14.92 12.23 28.79
C ASP A 24 13.66 12.16 27.91
N ALA A 25 13.80 12.04 26.59
CA ALA A 25 12.70 11.95 25.63
C ALA A 25 12.97 10.91 24.53
N GLN A 26 13.42 9.72 24.93
CA GLN A 26 13.66 8.61 24.01
C GLN A 26 12.35 8.13 23.37
N GLU A 27 12.28 8.23 22.05
CA GLU A 27 11.19 7.70 21.22
C GLU A 27 11.57 6.34 20.64
N LEU A 28 10.59 5.45 20.50
CA LEU A 28 10.77 4.18 19.84
C LEU A 28 10.77 4.38 18.32
N ALA A 29 11.80 3.86 17.65
CA ALA A 29 11.87 3.79 16.21
C ALA A 29 12.02 2.33 15.76
N VAL A 30 11.37 1.99 14.66
CA VAL A 30 11.42 0.67 14.05
C VAL A 30 11.97 0.78 12.65
N ASP A 31 12.94 -0.07 12.33
CA ASP A 31 13.40 -0.32 10.98
C ASP A 31 12.91 -1.70 10.53
N LEU A 32 12.09 -1.75 9.48
CA LEU A 32 11.69 -2.99 8.83
C LEU A 32 12.46 -3.17 7.53
N LYS A 33 12.90 -4.39 7.26
CA LYS A 33 13.37 -4.80 5.94
C LYS A 33 12.25 -5.55 5.24
N LEU A 34 11.82 -5.06 4.09
CA LEU A 34 10.70 -5.59 3.32
C LEU A 34 11.21 -6.16 2.01
N LYS A 35 10.59 -7.26 1.55
CA LYS A 35 10.82 -7.82 0.22
C LYS A 35 9.49 -8.04 -0.47
N ALA A 36 9.37 -7.55 -1.69
CA ALA A 36 8.19 -7.70 -2.52
C ALA A 36 8.56 -8.16 -3.94
N THR A 37 7.56 -8.60 -4.70
CA THR A 37 7.68 -8.79 -6.14
C THR A 37 6.78 -7.76 -6.83
N ALA A 38 7.36 -7.03 -7.78
CA ALA A 38 6.66 -6.03 -8.57
C ALA A 38 6.85 -6.30 -10.08
N ASP A 39 6.03 -5.64 -10.88
CA ASP A 39 6.21 -5.57 -12.33
C ASP A 39 7.43 -4.73 -12.71
N VAL A 40 8.00 -4.97 -13.90
CA VAL A 40 9.13 -4.23 -14.48
C VAL A 40 8.94 -2.72 -14.44
N MET A 41 7.71 -2.21 -14.47
CA MET A 41 7.44 -0.76 -14.40
C MET A 41 8.05 -0.08 -13.17
N ILE A 42 8.29 -0.80 -12.07
CA ILE A 42 8.93 -0.24 -10.87
C ILE A 42 10.37 0.25 -11.14
N THR A 43 11.05 -0.29 -12.14
CA THR A 43 12.43 0.12 -12.46
C THR A 43 12.50 1.56 -12.98
N ARG A 44 11.41 2.06 -13.60
CA ARG A 44 11.36 3.41 -14.19
C ARG A 44 11.55 4.52 -13.17
N TYR A 45 11.17 4.26 -11.92
CA TYR A 45 11.43 5.19 -10.82
C TYR A 45 12.93 5.41 -10.59
N PHE A 46 13.73 4.36 -10.74
CA PHE A 46 15.16 4.40 -10.46
C PHE A 46 15.96 4.91 -11.65
N ASP A 47 15.64 4.42 -12.85
CA ASP A 47 16.23 4.86 -14.11
C ASP A 47 15.34 4.42 -15.29
N GLU A 48 15.05 5.33 -16.21
CA GLU A 48 14.15 5.08 -17.35
C GLU A 48 14.65 3.97 -18.29
N GLN A 49 15.97 3.76 -18.36
CA GLN A 49 16.61 2.77 -19.23
C GLN A 49 16.86 1.43 -18.52
N LEU A 50 16.66 1.36 -17.20
CA LEU A 50 16.97 0.18 -16.40
C LEU A 50 16.22 -1.08 -16.88
N ALA A 51 14.95 -0.94 -17.25
CA ALA A 51 14.15 -2.05 -17.79
C ALA A 51 14.81 -2.66 -19.03
N THR A 52 15.18 -1.82 -20.00
CA THR A 52 15.82 -2.23 -21.26
C THR A 52 17.23 -2.79 -21.03
N PHE A 53 17.92 -2.29 -20.00
CA PHE A 53 19.25 -2.73 -19.61
C PHE A 53 19.25 -4.12 -18.96
N VAL A 54 18.24 -4.46 -18.17
CA VAL A 54 18.18 -5.74 -17.43
C VAL A 54 17.36 -6.82 -18.13
N PHE A 55 16.40 -6.45 -18.99
CA PHE A 55 15.54 -7.38 -19.72
C PHE A 55 15.79 -7.39 -21.22
N LEU A 56 15.63 -8.57 -21.82
CA LEU A 56 15.41 -8.73 -23.25
C LEU A 56 13.95 -8.40 -23.59
N SER A 57 13.66 -8.11 -24.86
CA SER A 57 12.29 -7.81 -25.32
C SER A 57 11.29 -8.95 -25.10
N ASN A 58 11.76 -10.18 -24.91
CA ASN A 58 10.94 -11.35 -24.58
C ASN A 58 10.71 -11.55 -23.07
N GLY A 59 11.19 -10.63 -22.22
CA GLY A 59 11.02 -10.69 -20.77
C GLY A 59 12.03 -11.56 -20.02
N ALA A 60 13.00 -12.16 -20.72
CA ALA A 60 14.11 -12.86 -20.08
C ALA A 60 15.14 -11.88 -19.51
N VAL A 61 15.71 -12.19 -18.35
CA VAL A 61 16.80 -11.42 -17.74
C VAL A 61 18.07 -11.58 -18.59
N ARG A 62 18.69 -10.46 -18.97
CA ARG A 62 19.89 -10.45 -19.84
C ARG A 62 21.09 -11.13 -19.18
N ASN A 63 21.34 -10.85 -17.91
CA ASN A 63 22.44 -11.42 -17.16
C ASN A 63 21.92 -12.18 -15.94
N LYS A 64 21.88 -13.51 -16.02
CA LYS A 64 21.38 -14.39 -14.96
C LYS A 64 22.30 -14.51 -13.75
N VAL A 65 23.55 -14.03 -13.85
CA VAL A 65 24.53 -14.05 -12.74
C VAL A 65 24.60 -12.69 -12.03
N MET A 66 23.81 -11.71 -12.49
CA MET A 66 23.78 -10.38 -11.89
C MET A 66 23.22 -10.44 -10.47
N GLY A 67 23.95 -9.88 -9.51
CA GLY A 67 23.45 -9.67 -8.16
C GLY A 67 22.43 -8.53 -8.09
N PRO A 68 21.82 -8.30 -6.91
CA PRO A 68 20.87 -7.22 -6.74
C PRO A 68 21.49 -5.85 -7.04
N ILE A 69 20.78 -5.03 -7.81
CA ILE A 69 21.17 -3.65 -8.12
C ILE A 69 20.75 -2.77 -6.95
N THR A 70 21.71 -2.18 -6.25
CA THR A 70 21.46 -1.37 -5.05
C THR A 70 21.43 0.11 -5.37
N PHE A 71 20.56 0.84 -4.67
CA PHE A 71 20.43 2.30 -4.81
C PHE A 71 20.59 2.96 -3.44
N ALA A 72 21.34 4.05 -3.43
CA ALA A 72 21.63 4.82 -2.21
C ALA A 72 20.55 5.87 -1.88
N HIS A 73 19.50 5.98 -2.70
CA HIS A 73 18.44 6.96 -2.49
C HIS A 73 17.69 6.69 -1.18
N GLU A 74 17.48 7.78 -0.43
CA GLU A 74 16.60 7.80 0.73
C GLU A 74 15.43 8.73 0.43
N LEU A 75 14.24 8.26 0.79
CA LEU A 75 12.99 8.96 0.60
C LEU A 75 12.41 9.28 1.96
N GLU A 76 11.94 10.51 2.12
CA GLU A 76 11.38 11.00 3.37
C GLU A 76 9.93 11.39 3.16
N SER A 77 9.20 11.51 4.27
CA SER A 77 7.80 11.92 4.27
C SER A 77 6.92 10.98 3.45
N TYR A 78 6.97 9.69 3.78
CA TYR A 78 6.06 8.69 3.22
C TYR A 78 4.97 8.30 4.22
N ARG A 79 3.88 7.80 3.67
CA ARG A 79 2.81 7.11 4.36
C ARG A 79 2.93 5.61 4.07
N LEU A 80 2.88 4.82 5.12
CA LEU A 80 2.93 3.36 5.06
C LEU A 80 1.67 2.80 5.72
N ASP A 81 0.83 2.13 4.95
CA ASP A 81 -0.31 1.38 5.44
C ASP A 81 0.03 -0.12 5.41
N MET A 82 -0.04 -0.78 6.56
CA MET A 82 0.18 -2.22 6.70
C MET A 82 -0.42 -2.74 8.01
N VAL A 83 -0.85 -4.01 8.04
CA VAL A 83 -1.31 -4.70 9.25
C VAL A 83 -2.42 -3.92 10.02
N GLY A 84 -3.30 -3.26 9.26
CA GLY A 84 -4.38 -2.44 9.81
C GLY A 84 -3.94 -1.15 10.52
N SER A 85 -2.67 -0.74 10.37
CA SER A 85 -2.12 0.50 10.90
C SER A 85 -1.63 1.41 9.79
N THR A 86 -1.63 2.72 10.06
CA THR A 86 -1.12 3.76 9.16
C THR A 86 0.01 4.52 9.86
N PHE A 87 1.20 4.50 9.26
CA PHE A 87 2.36 5.21 9.73
C PHE A 87 2.68 6.38 8.79
N THR A 88 2.97 7.54 9.35
CA THR A 88 3.34 8.76 8.61
C THR A 88 4.77 9.17 8.93
N GLY A 89 5.34 10.05 8.11
CA GLY A 89 6.75 10.47 8.25
C GLY A 89 7.74 9.32 8.03
N VAL A 90 7.31 8.28 7.32
CA VAL A 90 8.13 7.09 7.07
C VAL A 90 9.30 7.46 6.17
N ARG A 91 10.49 6.98 6.53
CA ARG A 91 11.69 7.05 5.68
C ARG A 91 11.88 5.73 4.96
N VAL A 92 12.10 5.77 3.66
CA VAL A 92 12.31 4.59 2.80
C VAL A 92 13.73 4.63 2.27
N LYS A 93 14.51 3.57 2.47
CA LYS A 93 15.95 3.54 2.18
C LYS A 93 16.42 2.15 1.74
N LYS A 94 17.68 2.04 1.32
CA LYS A 94 18.35 0.75 1.01
C LYS A 94 17.60 -0.08 -0.05
N PHE A 95 17.22 0.55 -1.15
CA PHE A 95 16.59 -0.14 -2.26
C PHE A 95 17.55 -1.12 -2.92
N ALA A 96 17.07 -2.32 -3.22
CA ALA A 96 17.76 -3.31 -4.02
C ALA A 96 16.77 -4.00 -4.97
N LEU A 97 17.13 -4.08 -6.25
CA LEU A 97 16.32 -4.70 -7.29
C LEU A 97 16.96 -5.99 -7.80
N GLU A 98 16.16 -7.04 -7.90
CA GLU A 98 16.53 -8.37 -8.37
C GLU A 98 15.64 -8.76 -9.55
N PRO A 99 16.07 -8.52 -10.80
CA PRO A 99 15.30 -8.89 -11.99
C PRO A 99 15.05 -10.40 -12.06
N LYS A 100 13.84 -10.79 -12.47
CA LYS A 100 13.40 -12.17 -12.64
C LYS A 100 12.71 -12.33 -14.00
N ASP A 101 12.87 -13.50 -14.61
CA ASP A 101 12.24 -13.81 -15.90
C ASP A 101 10.71 -13.53 -15.86
N GLY A 102 10.18 -13.05 -16.98
CA GLY A 102 8.76 -12.70 -17.11
C GLY A 102 8.42 -11.28 -16.65
N PHE A 103 9.33 -10.32 -16.83
CA PHE A 103 9.15 -8.90 -16.48
C PHE A 103 8.84 -8.67 -14.99
N LYS A 104 9.37 -9.53 -14.12
CA LYS A 104 9.19 -9.40 -12.67
C LYS A 104 10.46 -8.86 -12.04
N VAL A 105 10.30 -8.07 -11.00
CA VAL A 105 11.42 -7.51 -10.24
C VAL A 105 11.17 -7.78 -8.76
N GLY A 106 12.09 -8.50 -8.14
CA GLY A 106 12.17 -8.56 -6.68
C GLY A 106 12.66 -7.22 -6.16
N VAL A 107 11.91 -6.58 -5.29
CA VAL A 107 12.27 -5.28 -4.69
C VAL A 107 12.48 -5.50 -3.21
N THR A 108 13.65 -5.13 -2.71
CA THR A 108 13.95 -5.08 -1.29
C THR A 108 14.18 -3.64 -0.88
N PHE A 109 13.58 -3.20 0.21
CA PHE A 109 13.78 -1.86 0.76
C PHE A 109 13.61 -1.89 2.27
N ALA A 110 14.11 -0.87 2.94
CA ALA A 110 13.93 -0.68 4.37
C ALA A 110 13.05 0.53 4.65
N VAL A 111 12.12 0.39 5.59
CA VAL A 111 11.29 1.50 6.09
C VAL A 111 11.65 1.80 7.54
N SER A 112 11.74 3.08 7.88
CA SER A 112 12.03 3.57 9.23
C SER A 112 10.91 4.49 9.68
N PHE A 113 10.26 4.17 10.80
CA PHE A 113 9.12 4.91 11.32
C PHE A 113 9.05 4.82 12.86
N LYS A 114 8.13 5.57 13.47
CA LYS A 114 7.98 5.68 14.93
C LYS A 114 6.63 5.14 15.39
N PRO A 115 6.50 3.83 15.62
CA PRO A 115 5.28 3.21 16.14
C PRO A 115 5.16 3.30 17.67
N SER A 116 3.94 3.13 18.17
CA SER A 116 3.67 2.81 19.58
C SER A 116 4.06 1.36 19.94
N GLY A 117 4.15 1.06 21.24
CA GLY A 117 4.53 -0.29 21.70
C GLY A 117 3.58 -1.40 21.20
N ASP A 118 2.27 -1.13 21.19
CA ASP A 118 1.25 -2.07 20.73
C ASP A 118 1.36 -2.32 19.22
N GLU A 119 1.69 -1.29 18.43
CA GLU A 119 1.92 -1.43 17.00
C GLU A 119 3.19 -2.23 16.70
N VAL A 120 4.25 -2.11 17.51
CA VAL A 120 5.44 -2.96 17.37
C VAL A 120 5.11 -4.42 17.60
N ALA A 121 4.37 -4.73 18.67
CA ALA A 121 3.95 -6.09 18.95
C ALA A 121 3.14 -6.66 17.78
N ARG A 122 2.19 -5.89 17.25
CA ARG A 122 1.39 -6.30 16.09
C ARG A 122 2.23 -6.55 14.85
N VAL A 123 3.15 -5.64 14.49
CA VAL A 123 4.01 -5.83 13.31
C VAL A 123 4.96 -7.03 13.49
N ALA A 124 5.40 -7.29 14.72
CA ALA A 124 6.27 -8.43 15.03
C ALA A 124 5.58 -9.78 14.85
N GLU A 125 4.25 -9.86 15.01
CA GLU A 125 3.47 -11.08 14.76
C GLU A 125 3.54 -11.54 13.28
N PHE A 126 3.74 -10.61 12.34
CA PHE A 126 3.81 -10.89 10.90
C PHE A 126 5.26 -10.99 10.38
N LEU A 127 6.24 -11.19 11.26
CA LEU A 127 7.64 -11.38 10.85
C LEU A 127 7.79 -12.68 10.05
N GLN A 128 8.44 -12.60 8.89
CA GLN A 128 8.51 -13.66 7.86
C GLN A 128 7.20 -13.92 7.10
N ASP A 129 6.10 -13.26 7.43
CA ASP A 129 4.83 -13.43 6.75
C ASP A 129 4.67 -12.43 5.59
N GLU A 130 3.83 -12.82 4.63
CA GLU A 130 3.41 -11.96 3.53
C GLU A 130 2.23 -11.10 3.97
N ILE A 131 2.41 -9.78 3.90
CA ILE A 131 1.41 -8.78 4.29
C ILE A 131 1.03 -7.90 3.10
N ASP A 132 -0.20 -7.39 3.12
CA ASP A 132 -0.59 -6.30 2.24
C ASP A 132 0.09 -5.00 2.70
N LEU A 133 0.77 -4.34 1.76
CA LEU A 133 1.53 -3.14 2.00
C LEU A 133 1.20 -2.07 0.96
N CYS A 134 0.94 -0.86 1.44
CA CYS A 134 0.78 0.33 0.61
C CYS A 134 1.73 1.41 1.11
N LEU A 135 2.61 1.87 0.21
CA LEU A 135 3.61 2.89 0.47
C LEU A 135 3.43 4.00 -0.56
N THR A 136 3.06 5.18 -0.08
CA THR A 136 2.79 6.35 -0.91
C THR A 136 3.51 7.57 -0.33
N PRO A 137 3.88 8.55 -1.16
CA PRO A 137 4.32 9.85 -0.67
C PRO A 137 3.24 10.46 0.22
N SER A 138 3.66 11.02 1.35
CA SER A 138 2.82 11.95 2.09
C SER A 138 2.86 13.27 1.34
N ASP A 139 2.05 13.43 0.31
CA ASP A 139 1.97 14.71 -0.38
C ASP A 139 1.44 15.77 0.59
N SER A 140 2.32 16.67 1.03
CA SER A 140 1.97 17.92 1.72
C SER A 140 1.37 18.98 0.78
N GLU A 141 0.90 18.61 -0.42
CA GLU A 141 0.31 19.54 -1.40
C GLU A 141 -0.92 19.03 -2.16
N LEU A 142 -1.70 18.06 -1.65
CA LEU A 142 -3.04 17.75 -2.20
C LEU A 142 -4.07 17.32 -1.14
N ASP A 143 -4.09 17.97 0.03
CA ASP A 143 -5.34 18.12 0.80
C ASP A 143 -5.99 19.44 0.38
N PHE A 144 -6.44 19.50 -0.89
CA PHE A 144 -7.39 20.52 -1.30
C PHE A 144 -8.77 20.09 -0.80
N GLY A 145 -9.05 20.44 0.45
CA GLY A 145 -10.42 20.75 0.83
C GLY A 145 -10.92 21.92 0.00
N ASP A 146 -12.02 21.68 -0.71
CA ASP A 146 -13.09 22.60 -1.13
C ASP A 146 -12.72 23.84 -1.98
N GLY A 147 -13.37 23.94 -3.15
CA GLY A 147 -13.24 25.11 -4.02
C GLY A 147 -14.09 25.16 -5.30
N SER A 148 -15.29 24.57 -5.35
CA SER A 148 -16.42 25.15 -6.12
C SER A 148 -17.77 24.48 -5.84
N ALA A 149 -18.45 25.08 -4.86
CA ALA A 149 -19.87 25.38 -4.80
C ALA A 149 -20.90 24.22 -4.89
N ALA A 150 -21.30 23.70 -3.73
CA ALA A 150 -22.55 24.15 -3.10
C ALA A 150 -22.76 23.51 -1.71
N HIS A 151 -23.06 24.40 -0.76
CA HIS A 151 -23.63 24.16 0.58
C HIS A 151 -22.87 23.30 1.59
N SER A 152 -22.28 24.05 2.53
CA SER A 152 -22.24 23.77 3.96
C SER A 152 -23.47 22.97 4.44
N HIS A 153 -23.25 21.72 4.78
CA HIS A 153 -23.93 21.10 5.90
C HIS A 153 -22.91 20.24 6.63
N VAL A 154 -22.76 20.48 7.93
CA VAL A 154 -22.17 19.51 8.85
C VAL A 154 -23.07 18.29 8.79
N ASN A 155 -22.76 17.36 7.90
CA ASN A 155 -23.38 16.05 7.86
C ASN A 155 -22.29 15.03 8.15
N THR A 156 -22.54 14.25 9.17
CA THR A 156 -22.03 12.89 9.33
C THR A 156 -22.15 12.19 7.98
N TYR A 157 -21.10 12.21 7.16
CA TYR A 157 -21.08 11.53 5.87
C TYR A 157 -21.03 10.03 6.14
N ASP A 158 -22.22 9.45 6.19
CA ASP A 158 -22.45 8.02 6.11
C ASP A 158 -21.93 7.55 4.74
N GLY A 159 -21.17 6.45 4.70
CA GLY A 159 -20.54 5.97 3.46
C GLY A 159 -21.53 5.63 2.34
N ALA A 160 -22.83 5.59 2.66
CA ALA A 160 -23.95 5.39 1.76
C ALA A 160 -24.15 6.49 0.70
N ASP A 161 -23.71 7.72 0.97
CA ASP A 161 -23.84 8.86 0.04
C ASP A 161 -22.54 9.18 -0.72
N ASP A 162 -21.52 8.31 -0.63
CA ASP A 162 -20.26 8.50 -1.35
C ASP A 162 -20.43 8.24 -2.85
N GLU A 163 -20.06 9.20 -3.68
CA GLU A 163 -20.13 9.14 -5.15
C GLU A 163 -19.40 7.92 -5.76
N LEU A 164 -18.41 7.38 -5.04
CA LEU A 164 -17.64 6.23 -5.48
C LEU A 164 -18.26 4.89 -5.05
N LEU A 165 -19.35 4.89 -4.29
CA LEU A 165 -20.04 3.68 -3.83
C LEU A 165 -20.52 2.77 -4.99
N PRO A 166 -21.13 3.29 -6.07
CA PRO A 166 -21.49 2.45 -7.22
C PRO A 166 -20.27 1.82 -7.90
N ALA A 167 -19.18 2.59 -8.03
CA ALA A 167 -17.93 2.10 -8.62
C ALA A 167 -17.26 1.03 -7.73
N ALA A 168 -17.30 1.20 -6.42
CA ALA A 168 -16.82 0.21 -5.45
C ALA A 168 -17.66 -1.07 -5.52
N ARG A 169 -18.99 -0.96 -5.63
CA ARG A 169 -19.89 -2.11 -5.78
C ARG A 169 -19.57 -2.93 -7.02
N GLU A 170 -19.40 -2.27 -8.16
CA GLU A 170 -19.06 -2.92 -9.44
C GLU A 170 -17.67 -3.57 -9.39
N LEU A 171 -16.69 -2.89 -8.81
CA LEU A 171 -15.35 -3.42 -8.60
C LEU A 171 -15.38 -4.70 -7.76
N VAL A 172 -16.09 -4.67 -6.64
CA VAL A 172 -16.18 -5.79 -5.72
C VAL A 172 -16.93 -6.97 -6.34
N ALA A 173 -18.01 -6.71 -7.09
CA ALA A 173 -18.75 -7.72 -7.84
C ALA A 173 -17.90 -8.40 -8.92
N SER A 174 -17.16 -7.61 -9.70
CA SER A 174 -16.33 -8.11 -10.80
C SER A 174 -15.13 -8.93 -10.33
N HIS A 175 -14.47 -8.48 -9.26
CA HIS A 175 -13.31 -9.17 -8.69
C HIS A 175 -13.69 -10.29 -7.71
N ARG A 176 -14.96 -10.41 -7.32
CA ARG A 176 -15.45 -11.33 -6.28
C ARG A 176 -14.65 -11.26 -4.97
N SER A 177 -14.12 -10.08 -4.67
CA SER A 177 -13.32 -9.81 -3.47
C SER A 177 -13.65 -8.42 -2.95
N ALA A 178 -13.79 -8.30 -1.63
CA ALA A 178 -14.16 -7.07 -0.94
C ALA A 178 -13.12 -6.74 0.14
N SER A 179 -11.93 -6.31 -0.29
CA SER A 179 -10.87 -5.86 0.62
C SER A 179 -10.61 -4.37 0.48
N ILE A 180 -10.21 -3.72 1.58
CA ILE A 180 -9.93 -2.29 1.60
C ILE A 180 -8.84 -1.95 0.56
N SER A 181 -7.80 -2.79 0.48
CA SER A 181 -6.70 -2.61 -0.48
C SER A 181 -7.13 -2.72 -1.94
N LEU A 182 -8.12 -3.59 -2.28
CA LEU A 182 -8.67 -3.66 -3.64
C LEU A 182 -9.30 -2.34 -4.04
N VAL A 183 -10.17 -1.81 -3.17
CA VAL A 183 -10.92 -0.57 -3.39
C VAL A 183 -9.96 0.63 -3.45
N GLN A 184 -8.98 0.70 -2.54
CA GLN A 184 -7.95 1.75 -2.55
C GLN A 184 -7.19 1.80 -3.87
N ARG A 185 -6.74 0.65 -4.40
CA ARG A 185 -5.95 0.59 -5.64
C ARG A 185 -6.74 1.01 -6.87
N HIS A 186 -7.95 0.49 -7.02
CA HIS A 186 -8.72 0.70 -8.24
C HIS A 186 -9.40 2.07 -8.28
N LEU A 187 -9.86 2.57 -7.12
CA LEU A 187 -10.51 3.87 -7.03
C LEU A 187 -9.54 5.00 -6.66
N ARG A 188 -8.27 4.68 -6.38
CA ARG A 188 -7.20 5.63 -6.01
C ARG A 188 -7.59 6.52 -4.83
N ILE A 189 -8.16 5.91 -3.79
CA ILE A 189 -8.63 6.60 -2.59
C ILE A 189 -7.86 6.15 -1.34
N GLY A 190 -7.87 6.99 -0.31
CA GLY A 190 -7.27 6.69 0.99
C GLY A 190 -8.02 5.62 1.78
N TYR A 191 -7.34 5.00 2.75
CA TYR A 191 -7.84 3.88 3.57
C TYR A 191 -9.20 4.18 4.21
N ASN A 192 -9.33 5.32 4.91
CA ASN A 192 -10.56 5.67 5.62
C ASN A 192 -11.77 5.77 4.69
N ARG A 193 -11.59 6.27 3.47
CA ARG A 193 -12.66 6.36 2.47
C ARG A 193 -13.01 4.97 1.93
N ALA A 194 -12.00 4.15 1.60
CA ALA A 194 -12.21 2.77 1.17
C ALA A 194 -12.89 1.90 2.26
N ALA A 195 -12.53 2.09 3.53
CA ALA A 195 -13.16 1.43 4.66
C ALA A 195 -14.63 1.81 4.79
N ARG A 196 -14.96 3.11 4.74
CA ARG A 196 -16.35 3.60 4.75
C ARG A 196 -17.17 3.09 3.59
N LEU A 197 -16.58 3.03 2.38
CA LEU A 197 -17.25 2.45 1.22
C LEU A 197 -17.57 0.97 1.44
N LEU A 198 -16.65 0.19 2.02
CA LEU A 198 -16.90 -1.22 2.33
C LEU A 198 -17.91 -1.42 3.47
N GLU A 199 -17.91 -0.56 4.48
CA GLU A 199 -18.95 -0.54 5.53
C GLU A 199 -20.33 -0.22 4.94
N ALA A 200 -20.41 0.72 3.98
CA ALA A 200 -21.64 1.03 3.28
C ALA A 200 -22.12 -0.12 2.39
N LEU A 201 -21.21 -0.83 1.71
CA LEU A 201 -21.53 -2.05 0.97
C LEU A 201 -22.02 -3.17 1.91
N GLU A 202 -21.50 -3.27 3.13
CA GLU A 202 -21.96 -4.22 4.15
C GLU A 202 -23.36 -3.88 4.63
N ALA A 203 -23.60 -2.60 4.96
CA ALA A 203 -24.90 -2.10 5.37
C ALA A 203 -25.96 -2.28 4.27
N GLY A 204 -25.56 -2.17 3.01
CA GLY A 204 -26.40 -2.46 1.84
C GLY A 204 -26.63 -3.95 1.55
N GLY A 205 -25.96 -4.85 2.28
CA GLY A 205 -26.04 -6.30 2.07
C GLY A 205 -25.26 -6.82 0.86
N ASP A 206 -24.39 -5.99 0.28
CA ASP A 206 -23.61 -6.34 -0.90
C ASP A 206 -22.38 -7.19 -0.58
N VAL A 207 -21.85 -7.04 0.65
CA VAL A 207 -20.71 -7.79 1.18
C VAL A 207 -21.00 -8.28 2.59
N SER A 208 -20.34 -9.36 3.03
CA SER A 208 -20.47 -9.89 4.37
C SER A 208 -19.75 -9.02 5.41
N ALA A 209 -19.99 -9.35 6.69
CA ALA A 209 -19.15 -8.91 7.78
C ALA A 209 -17.69 -9.33 7.56
N THR A 210 -16.80 -8.53 8.14
CA THR A 210 -15.35 -8.73 8.08
C THR A 210 -14.94 -10.00 8.83
N ASP A 211 -14.16 -10.87 8.18
CA ASP A 211 -13.57 -12.04 8.81
C ASP A 211 -12.34 -11.70 9.68
N ALA A 212 -11.79 -12.69 10.38
CA ALA A 212 -10.63 -12.48 11.25
C ALA A 212 -9.35 -12.03 10.49
N ALA A 213 -9.32 -12.17 9.17
CA ALA A 213 -8.23 -11.73 8.30
C ALA A 213 -8.48 -10.35 7.66
N GLY A 214 -9.60 -9.68 7.99
CA GLY A 214 -9.94 -8.38 7.43
C GLY A 214 -10.63 -8.44 6.06
N ASN A 215 -11.01 -9.63 5.59
CA ASN A 215 -11.66 -9.84 4.29
C ASN A 215 -13.17 -9.92 4.43
N ARG A 216 -13.89 -9.53 3.38
CA ARG A 216 -15.35 -9.63 3.28
C ARG A 216 -15.71 -10.51 2.08
N MET A 217 -16.72 -11.37 2.25
CA MET A 217 -17.26 -12.17 1.16
C MET A 217 -18.24 -11.33 0.34
N VAL A 218 -18.16 -11.41 -0.99
CA VAL A 218 -19.09 -10.71 -1.88
C VAL A 218 -20.40 -11.48 -1.97
N LEU A 219 -21.50 -10.83 -1.62
CA LEU A 219 -22.84 -11.44 -1.60
C LEU A 219 -23.67 -11.08 -2.83
N ILE A 220 -23.26 -10.06 -3.59
CA ILE A 220 -23.86 -9.73 -4.88
C ILE A 220 -23.35 -10.65 -5.99
N THR A 221 -24.29 -11.29 -6.67
CA THR A 221 -24.04 -11.91 -7.98
C THR A 221 -24.15 -10.83 -9.05
N ALA A 222 -23.17 -10.76 -9.94
CA ALA A 222 -23.20 -9.91 -11.12
C ALA A 222 -24.27 -10.39 -12.12
N GLU A 223 -25.56 -10.27 -11.77
CA GLU A 223 -26.72 -10.31 -12.68
C GLU A 223 -28.03 -10.13 -11.89
N ALA A 224 -28.63 -8.95 -12.02
CA ALA A 224 -30.08 -8.75 -12.07
C ALA A 224 -30.38 -7.27 -12.43
N THR A 225 -30.07 -6.88 -13.66
CA THR A 225 -30.79 -5.77 -14.32
C THR A 225 -31.29 -6.29 -15.64
N ALA A 226 -32.56 -6.69 -15.65
CA ALA A 226 -33.38 -6.86 -16.84
C ALA A 226 -33.90 -5.51 -17.33
#